data_AF-A0A3M1PHY4-F1
#
_entry.id   AF-A0A3M1PHY4-F1
#
_cell.length_a   1.000
_cell.length_b   1.000
_cell.length_c   1.000
_cell.angle_alpha   90.00
_cell.angle_beta   90.00
_cell.angle_gamma   90.00
#
_symmetry.space_group_name_H-M   'P 1'
#
loop_
_entity.id
_entity.type
_entity.pdbx_description
1 polymer ?
#
loop_
_entity_poly.entity_id
_entity_poly.type
_entity_poly.pdbx_seq_one_letter_code
_entity_poly.pdbx_strand_id
1 'polypeptide(L)'
;MDIRAAEISEILKKQIAGTDAAADTAEVGEVLSVGDGIARVYGLDNVQAGEMVEFADGTKGMALNLEPDNVGIVIFGEDRHIREGDLVKRTGAIVDVPVGKGLLGRVVDALGNPIDGKGPIEATERRRVEVKAPGIIPR
;
A
#
# COMPACT_ATOMS: atom_id res chain seq x y z
N MET A 1 1.01 15.30 -17.25
CA MET A 1 2.31 15.94 -17.04
C MET A 1 3.29 14.83 -16.79
N ASP A 2 4.27 14.77 -17.67
CA ASP A 2 5.14 13.64 -17.94
C ASP A 2 6.07 13.32 -16.78
N ILE A 3 6.25 12.02 -16.53
CA ILE A 3 7.36 11.49 -15.74
C ILE A 3 8.64 12.11 -16.30
N ARG A 4 9.46 12.74 -15.45
CA ARG A 4 10.59 13.53 -15.94
C ARG A 4 11.64 12.55 -16.46
N ALA A 5 12.13 12.77 -17.68
CA ALA A 5 13.14 11.90 -18.31
C ALA A 5 14.41 11.71 -17.45
N ALA A 6 14.69 12.64 -16.53
CA ALA A 6 15.76 12.53 -15.55
C ALA A 6 15.54 11.39 -14.53
N GLU A 7 14.31 11.20 -14.04
CA GLU A 7 13.93 10.15 -13.08
C GLU A 7 14.11 8.77 -13.73
N ILE A 8 13.59 8.60 -14.95
CA ILE A 8 13.75 7.38 -15.75
C ILE A 8 15.25 7.10 -16.02
N SER A 9 16.05 8.13 -16.27
CA SER A 9 17.49 7.98 -16.53
C SER A 9 18.27 7.51 -15.31
N GLU A 10 17.91 7.95 -14.10
CA GLU A 10 18.55 7.48 -12.86
C GLU A 10 18.18 6.02 -12.56
N ILE A 11 16.91 5.65 -12.75
CA ILE A 11 16.44 4.27 -12.58
C ILE A 11 17.13 3.33 -13.57
N LEU A 12 17.19 3.71 -14.85
CA LEU A 12 17.90 2.94 -15.88
C LEU A 12 19.39 2.78 -15.56
N LYS A 13 20.04 3.82 -15.04
CA LYS A 13 21.45 3.72 -14.58
C LYS A 13 21.60 2.73 -13.42
N LYS A 14 20.68 2.77 -12.43
CA LYS A 14 20.68 1.81 -11.31
C LYS A 14 20.51 0.36 -11.83
N GLN A 15 19.60 0.11 -12.77
CA GLN A 15 19.41 -1.22 -13.37
C GLN A 15 20.66 -1.72 -14.14
N ILE A 16 21.33 -0.85 -14.90
CA ILE A 16 22.55 -1.22 -15.64
C ILE A 16 23.71 -1.51 -14.68
N ALA A 17 23.76 -0.83 -13.53
CA ALA A 17 24.83 -0.98 -12.55
C ALA A 17 24.67 -2.21 -11.62
N GLY A 18 23.44 -2.70 -11.42
CA GLY A 18 23.13 -3.76 -10.46
C GLY A 18 22.58 -5.04 -11.10
N THR A 19 23.46 -5.98 -11.44
CA THR A 19 23.08 -7.29 -12.04
C THR A 19 22.25 -8.20 -11.11
N ASP A 20 22.21 -7.93 -9.80
CA ASP A 20 21.44 -8.70 -8.80
C ASP A 20 20.16 -7.98 -8.28
N ALA A 21 19.81 -6.80 -8.82
CA ALA A 21 18.72 -5.97 -8.29
C ALA A 21 17.29 -6.45 -8.64
N ALA A 22 17.14 -7.40 -9.56
CA ALA A 22 15.83 -7.83 -10.06
C ALA A 22 14.94 -8.53 -9.01
N ALA A 23 15.54 -9.12 -7.98
CA ALA A 23 14.78 -9.74 -6.89
C ALA A 23 14.23 -8.71 -5.88
N ASP A 24 14.88 -7.54 -5.77
CA ASP A 24 14.53 -6.51 -4.79
C ASP A 24 13.38 -5.63 -5.31
N THR A 25 13.35 -5.32 -6.62
CA THR A 25 12.26 -4.53 -7.24
C THR A 25 10.92 -5.25 -7.30
N ALA A 26 10.93 -6.59 -7.20
CA ALA A 26 9.72 -7.40 -7.23
C ALA A 26 8.80 -7.15 -6.01
N GLU A 27 9.40 -6.87 -4.85
CA GLU A 27 8.70 -6.72 -3.57
C GLU A 27 8.86 -5.32 -2.95
N VAL A 28 9.84 -4.53 -3.43
CA VAL A 28 10.13 -3.17 -2.96
C VAL A 28 10.02 -2.19 -4.12
N GLY A 29 9.48 -1.01 -3.85
CA GLY A 29 9.43 0.11 -4.79
C GLY A 29 10.01 1.40 -4.21
N GLU A 30 10.21 2.37 -5.09
CA GLU A 30 10.73 3.71 -4.80
C GLU A 30 9.67 4.75 -5.20
N VAL A 31 9.34 5.69 -4.30
CA VAL A 31 8.36 6.75 -4.57
C VAL A 31 8.92 7.70 -5.62
N LEU A 32 8.22 7.85 -6.75
CA LEU A 32 8.52 8.81 -7.81
C LEU A 32 7.92 10.18 -7.51
N SER A 33 6.71 10.20 -6.98
CA SER A 33 6.00 11.44 -6.64
C SER A 33 4.91 11.16 -5.63
N VAL A 34 4.56 12.19 -4.88
CA VAL A 34 3.47 12.19 -3.91
C VAL A 34 2.71 13.51 -4.01
N GLY A 35 1.38 13.44 -3.95
CA GLY A 35 0.52 14.62 -3.91
C GLY A 35 -0.94 14.26 -3.73
N ASP A 36 -1.64 15.07 -2.94
CA ASP A 36 -3.08 14.93 -2.65
C ASP A 36 -3.47 13.50 -2.19
N GLY A 37 -2.62 12.86 -1.37
CA GLY A 37 -2.86 11.50 -0.87
C GLY A 37 -2.64 10.39 -1.90
N ILE A 38 -2.02 10.67 -3.05
CA ILE A 38 -1.65 9.69 -4.07
C ILE A 38 -0.12 9.66 -4.22
N ALA A 39 0.45 8.46 -4.16
CA ALA A 39 1.85 8.21 -4.51
C ALA A 39 1.94 7.44 -5.83
N ARG A 40 2.93 7.80 -6.64
CA ARG A 40 3.38 6.98 -7.78
C ARG A 40 4.67 6.30 -7.38
N VAL A 41 4.73 4.99 -7.54
CA VAL A 41 5.85 4.17 -7.06
C VAL A 41 6.40 3.35 -8.21
N TYR A 42 7.72 3.38 -8.41
CA TYR A 42 8.41 2.50 -9.35
C TYR A 42 8.76 1.17 -8.68
N GLY A 43 8.74 0.07 -9.42
CA GLY A 43 8.94 -1.28 -8.90
C GLY A 43 7.64 -1.89 -8.40
N LEU A 44 7.71 -2.69 -7.33
CA LEU A 44 6.59 -3.49 -6.82
C LEU A 44 6.02 -4.44 -7.88
N ASP A 45 6.87 -5.07 -8.69
CA ASP A 45 6.46 -5.81 -9.89
C ASP A 45 5.43 -6.93 -9.61
N ASN A 46 5.45 -7.51 -8.41
CA ASN A 46 4.54 -8.58 -8.02
C ASN A 46 3.29 -8.11 -7.24
N VAL A 47 3.11 -6.80 -7.03
CA VAL A 47 1.98 -6.28 -6.26
C VAL A 47 0.64 -6.56 -6.93
N GLN A 48 -0.37 -6.87 -6.13
CA GLN A 48 -1.71 -7.16 -6.60
C GLN A 48 -2.60 -5.90 -6.54
N ALA A 49 -3.61 -5.84 -7.41
CA ALA A 49 -4.61 -4.79 -7.33
C ALA A 49 -5.40 -4.91 -6.01
N GLY A 50 -5.55 -3.80 -5.30
CA GLY A 50 -6.15 -3.78 -3.98
C GLY A 50 -5.25 -4.34 -2.87
N GLU A 51 -3.97 -4.56 -3.13
CA GLU A 51 -3.01 -4.97 -2.10
C GLU A 51 -2.61 -3.82 -1.20
N MET A 52 -2.45 -4.12 0.08
CA MET A 52 -1.92 -3.17 1.06
C MET A 52 -0.39 -3.06 0.92
N VAL A 53 0.09 -1.83 1.00
CA VAL A 53 1.52 -1.50 1.00
C VAL A 53 1.86 -0.69 2.25
N GLU A 54 3.14 -0.64 2.59
CA GLU A 54 3.69 0.11 3.71
C GLU A 54 4.84 0.98 3.23
N PHE A 55 4.75 2.28 3.53
CA PHE A 55 5.80 3.26 3.28
C PHE A 55 6.86 3.20 4.39
N ALA A 56 8.03 3.80 4.13
CA ALA A 56 9.17 3.77 5.06
C ALA A 56 8.86 4.37 6.46
N ASP A 57 7.88 5.26 6.57
CA ASP A 57 7.41 5.87 7.82
C ASP A 57 6.36 5.02 8.57
N GLY A 58 5.97 3.87 8.00
CA GLY A 58 4.92 2.98 8.52
C GLY A 58 3.51 3.37 8.08
N THR A 59 3.35 4.46 7.30
CA THR A 59 2.08 4.82 6.70
C THR A 59 1.65 3.71 5.74
N LYS A 60 0.36 3.39 5.73
CA LYS A 60 -0.20 2.35 4.87
C LYS A 60 -0.79 2.96 3.61
N GLY A 61 -0.82 2.18 2.54
CA GLY A 61 -1.53 2.52 1.32
C GLY A 61 -2.15 1.31 0.64
N MET A 62 -2.85 1.56 -0.45
CA MET A 62 -3.44 0.53 -1.29
C MET A 62 -3.03 0.74 -2.74
N ALA A 63 -2.51 -0.31 -3.37
CA ALA A 63 -2.23 -0.33 -4.80
C ALA A 63 -3.56 -0.30 -5.58
N LEU A 64 -3.82 0.82 -6.27
CA LEU A 64 -5.06 1.03 -7.02
C LEU A 64 -4.87 0.79 -8.51
N ASN A 65 -3.88 1.47 -9.11
CA ASN A 65 -3.58 1.36 -10.54
C ASN A 65 -2.25 0.64 -10.73
N LEU A 66 -2.22 -0.37 -11.59
CA LEU A 66 -1.00 -1.09 -11.99
C LEU A 66 -0.67 -0.68 -13.42
N GLU A 67 0.23 0.29 -13.59
CA GLU A 67 0.71 0.73 -14.90
C GLU A 67 1.99 -0.04 -15.27
N PRO A 68 2.40 -0.08 -16.55
CA PRO A 68 3.60 -0.81 -16.97
C PRO A 68 4.89 -0.35 -16.28
N ASP A 69 4.97 0.96 -15.96
CA ASP A 69 6.20 1.59 -15.48
C ASP A 69 6.09 2.07 -14.02
N ASN A 70 4.90 2.07 -13.42
CA ASN A 70 4.68 2.51 -12.05
C ASN A 70 3.36 1.99 -11.46
N VAL A 71 3.25 2.04 -10.15
CA VAL A 71 2.06 1.68 -9.39
C VAL A 71 1.49 2.94 -8.75
N GLY A 72 0.20 3.19 -9.00
CA GLY A 72 -0.56 4.25 -8.34
C GLY A 72 -1.10 3.75 -7.00
N ILE A 73 -0.64 4.37 -5.91
CA ILE A 73 -0.97 3.98 -4.53
C ILE A 73 -1.77 5.10 -3.88
N VAL A 74 -2.93 4.75 -3.32
CA VAL A 74 -3.70 5.65 -2.47
C VAL A 74 -3.17 5.53 -1.04
N ILE A 75 -2.85 6.66 -0.42
CA ILE A 75 -2.27 6.73 0.93
C ILE A 75 -3.41 6.73 1.96
N PHE A 76 -3.29 5.88 2.98
CA PHE A 76 -4.19 5.81 4.12
C PHE A 76 -3.58 6.54 5.32
N GLY A 77 -3.63 7.87 5.30
CA GLY A 77 -3.08 8.69 6.37
C GLY A 77 -2.61 10.04 5.86
N GLU A 78 -1.59 10.58 6.52
CA GLU A 78 -0.94 11.82 6.11
C GLU A 78 0.17 11.54 5.09
N ASP A 79 0.15 12.23 3.97
CA ASP A 79 1.15 12.11 2.91
C ASP A 79 2.39 12.99 3.12
N ARG A 80 2.32 13.94 4.06
CA ARG A 80 3.37 14.96 4.33
C ARG A 80 4.74 14.39 4.70
N HIS A 81 4.76 13.18 5.26
CA HIS A 81 5.99 12.54 5.71
C HIS A 81 6.63 11.65 4.64
N ILE A 82 5.89 11.35 3.58
CA ILE A 82 6.36 10.55 2.44
C ILE A 82 7.04 11.50 1.45
N ARG A 83 8.20 11.07 0.93
CA ARG A 83 9.02 11.85 0.00
C ARG A 83 9.39 11.03 -1.22
N GLU A 84 9.71 11.73 -2.30
CA GLU A 84 10.36 11.14 -3.48
C GLU A 84 11.66 10.43 -3.06
N GLY A 85 11.86 9.22 -3.57
CA GLY A 85 12.97 8.33 -3.20
C GLY A 85 12.69 7.42 -2.00
N ASP A 86 11.59 7.61 -1.26
CA ASP A 86 11.27 6.73 -0.13
C ASP A 86 10.93 5.32 -0.61
N LEU A 87 11.25 4.34 0.23
CA LEU A 87 10.95 2.94 -0.05
C LEU A 87 9.51 2.60 0.31
N VAL A 88 8.89 1.77 -0.52
CA VAL A 88 7.55 1.21 -0.31
C VAL A 88 7.66 -0.30 -0.40
N LYS A 89 7.02 -1.00 0.53
CA LYS A 89 7.03 -2.46 0.59
C LYS A 89 5.62 -2.98 0.49
N ARG A 90 5.42 -4.04 -0.27
CA ARG A 90 4.14 -4.73 -0.31
C ARG A 90 3.96 -5.66 0.88
N THR A 91 2.73 -5.84 1.31
CA THR A 91 2.40 -6.66 2.49
C THR A 91 2.01 -8.09 2.14
N GLY A 92 1.75 -8.39 0.86
CA GLY A 92 1.23 -9.68 0.39
C GLY A 92 -0.26 -9.89 0.65
N ALA A 93 -0.94 -8.92 1.27
CA ALA A 93 -2.34 -9.03 1.66
C ALA A 93 -3.19 -8.00 0.91
N ILE A 94 -4.23 -8.49 0.23
CA ILE A 94 -5.35 -7.64 -0.22
C ILE A 94 -5.94 -6.93 0.99
N VAL A 95 -6.31 -5.65 0.83
CA VAL A 95 -6.80 -4.80 1.92
C VAL A 95 -7.83 -5.53 2.78
N ASP A 96 -7.46 -5.69 4.05
CA ASP A 96 -8.24 -6.36 5.08
C ASP A 96 -8.28 -5.52 6.36
N VAL A 97 -9.27 -5.82 7.19
CA VAL A 97 -9.47 -5.14 8.48
C VAL A 97 -9.69 -6.18 9.58
N PRO A 98 -9.29 -5.89 10.83
CA PRO A 98 -9.62 -6.73 11.96
C PRO A 98 -11.14 -6.80 12.14
N VAL A 99 -11.65 -7.98 12.47
CA VAL A 99 -13.06 -8.21 12.79
C VAL A 99 -13.20 -9.06 14.05
N GLY A 100 -14.35 -8.99 14.69
CA GLY A 100 -14.68 -9.83 15.85
C GLY A 100 -15.35 -9.06 16.97
N LYS A 101 -15.72 -9.78 18.03
CA LYS A 101 -16.45 -9.21 19.17
C LYS A 101 -15.63 -8.20 19.97
N GLY A 102 -14.29 -8.26 19.90
CA GLY A 102 -13.40 -7.30 20.56
C GLY A 102 -13.56 -5.85 20.09
N LEU A 103 -14.17 -5.62 18.93
CA LEU A 103 -14.48 -4.28 18.41
C LEU A 103 -15.72 -3.65 19.09
N LEU A 104 -16.57 -4.44 19.75
CA LEU A 104 -17.80 -3.93 20.33
C LEU A 104 -17.51 -2.89 21.43
N GLY A 105 -18.07 -1.70 21.28
CA GLY A 105 -17.89 -0.58 22.22
C GLY A 105 -16.55 0.15 22.10
N ARG A 106 -15.74 -0.16 21.08
CA ARG A 106 -14.51 0.56 20.74
C ARG A 106 -14.78 1.66 19.72
N VAL A 107 -13.92 2.66 19.69
CA VAL A 107 -13.83 3.61 18.55
C VAL A 107 -12.58 3.27 17.76
N VAL A 108 -12.76 3.00 16.47
CA VAL A 108 -11.68 2.60 15.55
C VAL A 108 -11.64 3.50 14.32
N ASP A 109 -10.47 3.57 13.69
CA ASP A 109 -10.31 4.15 12.36
C ASP A 109 -10.81 3.20 11.25
N ALA A 110 -10.71 3.65 10.00
CA ALA A 110 -11.15 2.87 8.84
C ALA A 110 -10.32 1.60 8.57
N LEU A 111 -9.12 1.50 9.14
CA LEU A 111 -8.25 0.33 9.06
C LEU A 111 -8.43 -0.62 10.26
N GLY A 112 -9.28 -0.24 11.22
CA GLY A 112 -9.59 -0.99 12.42
C GLY A 112 -8.61 -0.79 13.58
N ASN A 113 -7.76 0.24 13.52
CA ASN A 113 -6.89 0.60 14.65
C ASN A 113 -7.70 1.35 15.73
N PRO A 114 -7.48 1.07 17.03
CA PRO A 114 -8.18 1.78 18.11
C PRO A 114 -7.74 3.24 18.22
N ILE A 115 -8.72 4.14 18.30
CA ILE A 115 -8.50 5.59 18.49
C ILE A 115 -9.13 6.14 19.78
N ASP A 116 -9.68 5.26 20.63
CA ASP A 116 -10.33 5.60 21.90
C ASP A 116 -9.39 5.65 23.11
N GLY A 117 -8.09 5.37 22.94
CA GLY A 117 -7.09 5.37 24.01
C GLY A 117 -7.24 4.23 25.03
N LYS A 118 -8.11 3.23 24.79
CA LYS A 118 -8.38 2.12 25.72
C LYS A 118 -7.42 0.92 25.55
N GLY A 119 -6.28 1.13 24.90
CA GLY A 119 -5.30 0.07 24.59
C GLY A 119 -5.62 -0.72 23.31
N PRO A 120 -4.89 -1.82 23.02
CA PRO A 120 -5.09 -2.60 21.80
C PRO A 120 -6.46 -3.30 21.77
N ILE A 121 -6.88 -3.74 20.57
CA ILE A 121 -8.08 -4.54 20.37
C ILE A 121 -7.64 -5.98 20.16
N GLU A 122 -8.16 -6.90 20.98
CA GLU A 122 -8.04 -8.33 20.72
C GLU A 122 -9.01 -8.72 19.60
N ALA A 123 -8.57 -8.53 18.35
CA ALA A 123 -9.28 -9.02 17.18
C ALA A 123 -8.80 -10.44 16.85
N THR A 124 -9.74 -11.37 16.73
CA THR A 124 -9.46 -12.79 16.50
C THR A 124 -9.27 -13.15 15.03
N GLU A 125 -9.75 -12.30 14.11
CA GLU A 125 -9.74 -12.57 12.67
C GLU A 125 -9.53 -11.27 11.88
N ARG A 126 -8.96 -11.38 10.68
CA ARG A 126 -8.95 -10.32 9.68
C ARG A 126 -9.79 -10.75 8.48
N ARG A 127 -10.57 -9.83 7.91
CA ARG A 127 -11.37 -10.09 6.71
C ARG A 127 -11.12 -9.02 5.66
N ARG A 128 -11.08 -9.46 4.40
CA ARG A 128 -10.95 -8.56 3.24
C ARG A 128 -12.12 -7.57 3.23
N VAL A 129 -11.80 -6.32 2.90
CA VAL A 129 -12.80 -5.25 2.80
C VAL A 129 -13.69 -5.47 1.58
N GLU A 130 -13.08 -5.84 0.45
CA GLU A 130 -13.80 -6.14 -0.78
C GLU A 130 -14.16 -7.62 -0.86
N VAL A 131 -15.44 -7.92 -0.63
CA VAL A 131 -16.00 -9.27 -0.77
C VAL A 131 -17.27 -9.24 -1.60
N LYS A 132 -17.46 -10.27 -2.41
CA LYS A 132 -18.69 -10.44 -3.18
C LYS A 132 -19.88 -10.61 -2.23
N ALA A 133 -20.94 -9.83 -2.43
CA ALA A 133 -22.16 -9.94 -1.65
C ALA A 133 -22.84 -11.32 -1.84
N PRO A 134 -23.65 -11.78 -0.86
CA PRO A 134 -24.42 -13.00 -0.98
C PRO A 134 -25.32 -13.00 -2.23
N GLY A 135 -25.29 -14.11 -2.97
CA GLY A 135 -26.16 -14.35 -4.13
C GLY A 135 -27.62 -14.60 -3.73
N ILE A 136 -28.47 -14.98 -4.69
CA ILE A 136 -29.91 -15.18 -4.42
C ILE A 136 -30.18 -16.42 -3.57
N ILE A 137 -29.48 -17.53 -3.84
CA ILE A 137 -29.72 -18.81 -3.14
C ILE A 137 -29.37 -18.77 -1.63
N PRO A 138 -28.27 -18.12 -1.20
CA PRO A 138 -27.91 -18.03 0.22
C PRO A 138 -28.67 -16.96 1.02
N ARG A 139 -29.59 -16.20 0.40
CA ARG A 139 -30.37 -15.15 1.06
C ARG A 139 -31.61 -15.71 1.75
#